data_AF-A0A941CPS9-F1
#
_entry.id   AF-A0A941CPS9-F1
#
_cell.length_a   1.000
_cell.length_b   1.000
_cell.length_c   1.000
_cell.angle_alpha   90.00
_cell.angle_beta   90.00
_cell.angle_gamma   90.00
#
_symmetry.space_group_name_H-M   'P 1'
#
loop_
_entity.id
_entity.type
_entity.pdbx_description
1 polymer ?
#
loop_
_entity_poly.entity_id
_entity_poly.type
_entity_poly.pdbx_seq_one_letter_code
_entity_poly.pdbx_strand_id
1 'polypeptide(L)' 'MDNGIQPEILDRITKVCICRAIPRSKIKEAIRSGADSVVKVNALLGSGSGECRGRRCGMKIKILIDEYKAGVWE' A
#
# COMPACT_ATOMS: atom_id res chain seq x y z
N MET A 1 11.12 -13.06 -19.31
CA MET A 1 12.33 -12.49 -18.69
C MET A 1 11.98 -12.22 -17.24
N ASP A 2 12.15 -13.22 -16.38
CA ASP A 2 11.96 -13.08 -14.94
C ASP A 2 13.28 -12.57 -14.36
N ASN A 3 13.34 -11.27 -14.07
CA ASN A 3 14.57 -10.60 -13.62
C ASN A 3 15.03 -10.98 -12.20
N GLY A 4 14.56 -12.10 -11.62
CA GLY A 4 14.97 -12.56 -10.29
C GLY A 4 14.77 -11.53 -9.17
N ILE A 5 13.90 -10.52 -9.39
CA ILE A 5 13.72 -9.43 -8.43
C ILE A 5 12.79 -9.93 -7.32
N GLN A 6 13.33 -10.04 -6.11
CA GLN A 6 12.57 -10.42 -4.92
C GLN A 6 11.37 -9.47 -4.73
N PRO A 7 10.14 -9.98 -4.49
CA PRO A 7 8.93 -9.17 -4.33
C PRO A 7 9.06 -8.06 -3.29
N GLU A 8 9.84 -8.32 -2.24
CA GLU A 8 10.10 -7.40 -1.13
C GLU A 8 10.89 -6.16 -1.57
N ILE A 9 11.80 -6.33 -2.53
CA ILE A 9 12.57 -5.22 -3.11
C ILE A 9 11.61 -4.35 -3.94
N LEU A 10 10.75 -4.97 -4.74
CA LEU A 10 9.73 -4.27 -5.52
C LEU A 10 8.79 -3.46 -4.63
N ASP A 11 8.37 -4.01 -3.49
CA ASP A 11 7.49 -3.32 -2.54
C ASP A 11 8.14 -2.06 -1.94
N ARG A 12 9.46 -2.04 -1.76
CA ARG A 12 10.19 -0.88 -1.23
C ARG A 12 10.33 0.25 -2.26
N ILE A 13 10.44 -0.09 -3.54
CA ILE A 13 10.65 0.87 -4.62
C ILE A 13 9.30 1.39 -5.16
N THR A 14 8.29 0.52 -5.23
CA THR A 14 6.97 0.84 -5.81
C THR A 14 6.20 1.78 -4.89
N LYS A 15 5.87 2.98 -5.38
CA LYS A 15 5.07 3.97 -4.65
C LYS A 15 3.58 3.75 -4.87
N VAL A 16 2.84 3.53 -3.78
CA VAL A 16 1.38 3.42 -3.82
C VAL A 16 0.75 4.82 -3.73
N CYS A 17 1.17 5.64 -2.76
CA CYS A 17 0.79 7.04 -2.70
C CYS A 17 1.86 7.91 -3.35
N ILE A 18 1.66 8.22 -4.64
CA ILE A 18 2.68 8.90 -5.46
C ILE A 18 2.91 10.34 -4.95
N CYS A 19 1.86 11.09 -4.62
CA CYS A 19 2.01 12.49 -4.16
C CYS A 19 2.57 12.62 -2.74
N ARG A 20 2.54 11.56 -1.92
CA ARG A 20 3.15 11.52 -0.58
C ARG A 20 4.39 10.63 -0.54
N ALA A 21 4.83 10.12 -1.69
CA ALA A 21 5.96 9.20 -1.84
C ALA A 21 5.92 7.95 -0.92
N ILE A 22 4.73 7.46 -0.56
CA ILE A 22 4.56 6.32 0.35
C ILE A 22 4.70 4.99 -0.43
N PRO A 23 5.70 4.14 -0.09
CA PRO A 23 5.94 2.86 -0.77
C PRO A 23 4.92 1.78 -0.40
N ARG A 24 4.80 0.75 -1.24
CA ARG A 24 3.94 -0.42 -1.03
C ARG A 24 4.32 -1.16 0.26
N SER A 25 5.61 -1.25 0.57
CA SER A 25 6.12 -1.86 1.81
C SER A 25 5.50 -1.26 3.08
N LYS A 26 5.38 0.08 3.15
CA LYS A 26 4.78 0.77 4.30
C LYS A 26 3.27 0.54 4.41
N ILE A 27 2.58 0.52 3.28
CA ILE A 27 1.15 0.16 3.24
C ILE A 27 0.95 -1.28 3.75
N LYS A 28 1.76 -2.23 3.27
CA LYS A 28 1.69 -3.64 3.70
C LYS A 28 2.01 -3.81 5.19
N GLU A 29 3.02 -3.11 5.70
CA GLU A 29 3.35 -3.09 7.14
C GLU A 29 2.17 -2.59 7.99
N ALA A 30 1.48 -1.54 7.57
CA ALA A 30 0.28 -1.06 8.26
C ALA A 30 -0.86 -2.09 8.24
N ILE A 31 -1.06 -2.78 7.11
CA ILE A 31 -2.09 -3.83 6.98
C ILE A 31 -1.77 -5.00 7.92
N ARG A 32 -0.52 -5.49 7.94
CA ARG A 32 -0.06 -6.52 8.90
C ARG A 32 -0.24 -6.09 10.36
N SER A 33 -0.10 -4.79 10.63
CA SER A 33 -0.33 -4.20 11.96
C SER A 33 -1.82 -4.03 12.31
N GLY A 34 -2.74 -4.51 11.47
CA GLY A 34 -4.19 -4.51 11.72
C GLY A 34 -4.98 -3.40 11.01
N ALA A 35 -4.38 -2.66 10.08
CA ALA A 35 -5.09 -1.66 9.28
C ALA A 35 -5.97 -2.32 8.19
N ASP A 36 -7.19 -2.68 8.56
CA ASP A 36 -8.16 -3.44 7.75
C ASP A 36 -9.03 -2.61 6.78
N SER A 37 -8.77 -1.30 6.66
CA SER A 37 -9.55 -0.38 5.83
C SER A 37 -8.69 0.77 5.30
N VAL A 38 -9.09 1.35 4.16
CA VAL A 38 -8.40 2.50 3.54
C VAL A 38 -8.31 3.68 4.51
N VAL A 39 -9.35 3.91 5.32
CA VAL A 39 -9.37 4.99 6.31
C VAL A 39 -8.31 4.77 7.39
N LYS A 40 -8.21 3.55 7.96
CA LYS A 40 -7.18 3.24 8.97
C LYS A 40 -5.76 3.36 8.38
N VAL A 41 -5.54 2.84 7.17
CA VAL A 41 -4.25 2.98 6.48
C VAL A 41 -3.89 4.46 6.26
N ASN A 42 -4.85 5.27 5.79
CA ASN A 42 -4.67 6.71 5.60
C ASN A 42 -4.36 7.43 6.92
N ALA A 43 -5.03 7.06 8.02
CA ALA A 43 -4.80 7.65 9.33
C ALA A 43 -3.39 7.34 9.85
N LEU A 44 -2.91 6.09 9.67
CA LEU A 44 -1.60 5.67 10.15
C LEU A 44 -0.44 6.25 9.33
N LEU A 45 -0.59 6.31 8.00
CA LEU A 45 0.52 6.62 7.10
C LEU A 45 0.42 8.03 6.48
N GLY A 46 -0.68 8.75 6.71
CA GLY A 46 -0.96 10.02 6.05
C GLY A 46 -1.27 9.89 4.56
N SER A 47 -1.44 8.67 4.02
CA SER A 47 -1.89 8.50 2.63
C SER A 47 -3.27 9.12 2.42
N GLY A 48 -3.58 9.49 1.18
CA GLY A 48 -4.87 10.11 0.85
C GLY A 48 -5.03 11.58 1.26
N SER A 49 -4.14 12.12 2.11
CA SER A 49 -4.18 13.52 2.57
C SER A 49 -3.41 14.52 1.69
N GLY A 50 -2.82 14.07 0.57
CA GLY A 50 -2.12 14.95 -0.38
C GLY A 50 -3.08 15.72 -1.29
N GLU A 51 -2.52 16.53 -2.19
CA GLU A 51 -3.27 17.36 -3.15
C GLU A 51 -4.22 16.54 -4.04
N CYS A 52 -3.86 15.28 -4.32
CA CYS A 52 -4.71 14.37 -5.09
C CYS A 52 -5.93 13.85 -4.31
N ARG A 53 -5.99 14.08 -2.99
CA ARG A 53 -7.06 13.67 -2.06
C ARG A 53 -7.39 12.18 -2.13
N GLY A 54 -6.36 11.33 -2.23
CA GLY A 54 -6.51 9.88 -2.27
C GLY A 54 -6.96 9.29 -3.61
N ARG A 55 -7.28 10.11 -4.62
CA ARG A 55 -7.73 9.65 -5.95
C ARG A 55 -6.78 8.65 -6.62
N ARG A 56 -5.47 8.77 -6.38
CA ARG A 56 -4.45 7.92 -7.02
C ARG A 56 -4.10 6.64 -6.24
N CYS A 57 -4.30 6.64 -4.92
CA CYS A 57 -3.87 5.55 -4.04
C CYS A 57 -5.01 4.78 -3.38
N GLY A 58 -6.20 5.36 -3.23
CA GLY A 58 -7.30 4.77 -2.47
C GLY A 58 -7.70 3.38 -2.97
N MET A 59 -7.92 3.24 -4.28
CA MET A 59 -8.25 1.94 -4.88
C MET A 59 -7.10 0.93 -4.75
N LYS A 60 -5.85 1.36 -4.92
CA LYS A 60 -4.67 0.48 -4.76
C LYS A 60 -4.51 -0.03 -3.33
N ILE A 61 -4.76 0.83 -2.34
CA ILE A 61 -4.75 0.46 -0.92
C ILE A 61 -5.89 -0.52 -0.64
N LYS A 62 -7.09 -0.30 -1.20
CA LYS A 62 -8.21 -1.23 -1.03
C LYS A 62 -7.86 -2.63 -1.58
N ILE A 63 -7.33 -2.70 -2.79
CA ILE A 63 -6.90 -3.96 -3.42
C ILE A 63 -5.87 -4.67 -2.54
N LEU A 64 -4.87 -3.95 -2.02
CA LEU A 64 -3.88 -4.51 -1.10
C LEU A 64 -4.50 -5.14 0.15
N ILE A 65 -5.49 -4.47 0.74
CA ILE A 65 -6.21 -4.98 1.90
C ILE A 65 -7.01 -6.23 1.53
N ASP A 66 -7.69 -6.22 0.39
CA ASP A 66 -8.50 -7.35 -0.08
C ASP A 66 -7.58 -8.56 -0.39
N GLU A 67 -6.44 -8.34 -1.05
CA GLU A 67 -5.41 -9.36 -1.31
C GLU A 67 -4.89 -10.01 -0.02
N TYR A 68 -4.61 -9.19 1.01
CA TYR A 68 -4.17 -9.69 2.32
C TYR A 68 -5.24 -10.54 3.00
N LYS A 69 -6.50 -10.08 2.99
CA LYS A 69 -7.63 -10.82 3.56
C LYS A 69 -7.91 -12.13 2.82
N ALA A 70 -7.63 -12.17 1.52
CA ALA A 70 -7.74 -13.36 0.70
C ALA A 70 -6.52 -14.30 0.81
N GLY A 71 -5.50 -13.95 1.60
CA GLY A 71 -4.29 -14.75 1.79
C GLY A 71 -3.37 -14.80 0.56
N VAL A 72 -3.48 -13.83 -0.36
CA VAL A 72 -2.62 -13.76 -1.56
C VAL A 72 -1.18 -13.43 -1.20
N TRP A 73 -0.98 -12.72 -0.09
CA TRP A 73 0.32 -12.41 0.48
C TRP A 73 0.20 -12.21 1.99
N GLU A 74 1.33 -12.37 2.68
CA GLU A 74 1.45 -12.25 4.13
C GLU A 74 2.42 -11.14 4.53
#